data_AF-A0A134BXP0-F1
#
_entry.id   AF-A0A134BXP0-F1
#
_cell.length_a   1.000
_cell.length_b   1.000
_cell.length_c   1.000
_cell.angle_alpha   90.00
_cell.angle_beta   90.00
_cell.angle_gamma   90.00
#
_symmetry.space_group_name_H-M   'P 1'
#
loop_
_entity.id
_entity.type
_entity.pdbx_description
1 polymer ?
#
loop_
_entity_poly.entity_id
_entity_poly.type
_entity_poly.pdbx_seq_one_letter_code
_entity_poly.pdbx_strand_id
1 'polypeptide(L)'
;MILPIYTYGQGVLRKVTEDITPDYPELDKLIADMFETLTASEGVGLAAPQIGKAIRLAVIDLDVLSGDLPEYKDFRHAYINPHILEIDETSKKVTMEEGCLSIPGIHEGVPRYSRIRVKWMDPDFTEHEEWIDGYLARVMQHEFDHLDGKMFVDHLTPFRKQIISSKLKSIVKGKFSCSYRVKVARK
;
A
#
# COMPACT_ATOMS: atom_id res chain seq x y z
N MET A 1 7.35 10.58 13.78
CA MET A 1 6.25 10.21 14.70
C MET A 1 5.48 9.02 14.12
N ILE A 2 5.17 8.02 14.94
CA ILE A 2 4.31 6.88 14.53
C ILE A 2 2.84 7.32 14.45
N LEU A 3 2.29 7.28 13.23
CA LEU A 3 0.91 7.62 12.89
C LEU A 3 -0.02 6.40 13.08
N PRO A 4 -1.30 6.59 13.43
CA PRO A 4 -2.25 5.48 13.50
C PRO A 4 -2.68 5.03 12.10
N ILE A 5 -2.72 3.72 11.87
CA ILE A 5 -3.16 3.13 10.60
C ILE A 5 -4.69 3.00 10.57
N TYR A 6 -5.31 3.53 9.52
CA TYR A 6 -6.74 3.48 9.28
C TYR A 6 -7.13 2.10 8.77
N THR A 7 -8.16 1.51 9.38
CA THR A 7 -8.59 0.16 9.05
C THR A 7 -9.80 0.12 8.14
N TYR A 8 -10.03 -1.05 7.52
CA TYR A 8 -11.13 -1.34 6.63
C TYR A 8 -12.48 -0.79 7.14
N GLY A 9 -13.22 -0.14 6.24
CA GLY A 9 -14.47 0.57 6.55
C GLY A 9 -14.32 2.07 6.72
N GLN A 10 -13.09 2.59 6.87
CA GLN A 10 -12.81 4.03 6.85
C GLN A 10 -12.99 4.59 5.43
N GLY A 11 -13.76 5.68 5.29
CA GLY A 11 -14.07 6.27 3.98
C GLY A 11 -12.84 6.75 3.20
N VAL A 12 -11.78 7.18 3.89
CA VAL A 12 -10.53 7.63 3.24
C VAL A 12 -9.84 6.54 2.43
N LEU A 13 -9.95 5.27 2.84
CA LEU A 13 -9.38 4.12 2.11
C LEU A 13 -10.09 3.80 0.80
N ARG A 14 -11.22 4.47 0.54
CA ARG A 14 -12.04 4.31 -0.67
C ARG A 14 -12.02 5.56 -1.55
N LYS A 15 -11.24 6.58 -1.19
CA LYS A 15 -11.11 7.81 -1.97
C LYS A 15 -9.97 7.65 -2.98
N VAL A 16 -10.25 7.99 -4.23
CA VAL A 16 -9.18 8.31 -5.19
C VAL A 16 -8.47 9.55 -4.67
N THR A 17 -7.15 9.47 -4.58
CA THR A 17 -6.30 10.50 -4.00
C THR A 17 -5.83 11.51 -5.04
N GLU A 18 -5.47 12.71 -4.58
CA GLU A 18 -5.05 13.82 -5.42
C GLU A 18 -3.53 13.92 -5.50
N ASP A 19 -3.00 14.30 -6.68
CA ASP A 19 -1.59 14.64 -6.85
C ASP A 19 -1.22 15.85 -5.98
N ILE A 20 0.02 15.89 -5.51
CA ILE A 20 0.60 16.97 -4.72
C ILE A 20 1.68 17.72 -5.50
N THR A 21 1.92 18.97 -5.12
CA THR A 21 3.00 19.81 -5.69
C THR A 21 4.20 19.88 -4.73
N PRO A 22 5.36 20.40 -5.16
CA PRO A 22 6.50 20.67 -4.29
C PRO A 22 6.17 21.55 -3.07
N ASP A 23 5.12 22.36 -3.16
CA ASP A 23 4.66 23.23 -2.08
C ASP A 23 3.83 22.50 -1.01
N TYR A 24 3.69 21.16 -1.08
CA TYR A 24 2.93 20.42 -0.08
C TYR A 24 3.55 20.58 1.32
N PRO A 25 2.79 21.06 2.31
CA PRO A 25 3.34 21.44 3.60
C PRO A 25 3.88 20.23 4.37
N GLU A 26 5.09 20.39 4.91
CA GLU A 26 5.78 19.38 5.74
C GLU A 26 5.93 18.00 5.05
N LEU A 27 6.12 17.95 3.72
CA LEU A 27 6.21 16.69 2.97
C LEU A 27 7.33 15.76 3.47
N ASP A 28 8.55 16.27 3.67
CA ASP A 28 9.69 15.46 4.13
C ASP A 28 9.41 14.81 5.49
N LYS A 29 8.81 15.59 6.39
CA LYS A 29 8.40 15.11 7.71
C LYS A 29 7.30 14.06 7.60
N LEU A 30 6.33 14.24 6.70
CA LEU A 30 5.30 13.24 6.46
C LEU A 30 5.88 11.94 5.92
N ILE A 31 6.82 12.00 4.97
CA ILE A 31 7.50 10.83 4.43
C ILE A 31 8.25 10.11 5.56
N ALA A 32 9.00 10.84 6.40
CA ALA A 32 9.68 10.27 7.56
C ALA A 32 8.70 9.61 8.55
N ASP A 33 7.57 10.28 8.87
CA ASP A 33 6.52 9.73 9.73
C ASP A 33 5.89 8.46 9.14
N MET A 34 5.68 8.41 7.82
CA MET A 34 5.16 7.21 7.12
C MET A 34 6.14 6.05 7.19
N PHE A 35 7.42 6.30 7.00
CA PHE A 35 8.46 5.29 7.15
C PHE A 35 8.60 4.78 8.59
N GLU A 36 8.60 5.67 9.60
CA GLU A 36 8.59 5.25 11.01
C GLU A 36 7.35 4.40 11.32
N THR A 37 6.19 4.79 10.78
CA THR A 37 4.94 4.05 10.95
C THR A 37 5.03 2.67 10.29
N LEU A 38 5.58 2.58 9.08
CA LEU A 38 5.79 1.34 8.35
C LEU A 38 6.67 0.37 9.15
N THR A 39 7.85 0.84 9.60
CA THR A 39 8.76 0.05 10.43
C THR A 39 8.09 -0.41 11.73
N ALA A 40 7.39 0.47 12.44
CA ALA A 40 6.70 0.12 13.68
C ALA A 40 5.53 -0.88 13.49
N SER A 41 5.06 -1.03 12.25
CA SER A 41 3.98 -1.95 11.88
C SER A 41 4.46 -3.25 11.23
N GLU A 42 5.79 -3.41 11.06
CA GLU A 42 6.42 -4.57 10.42
C GLU A 42 5.89 -4.83 8.99
N GLY A 43 5.55 -3.76 8.26
CA GLY A 43 5.08 -3.82 6.88
C GLY A 43 6.20 -3.55 5.86
N VAL A 44 5.90 -3.78 4.58
CA VAL A 44 6.79 -3.51 3.44
C VAL A 44 6.37 -2.31 2.58
N GLY A 45 5.12 -1.86 2.71
CA GLY A 45 4.57 -0.70 2.03
C GLY A 45 3.50 0.01 2.85
N LEU A 46 3.36 1.32 2.64
CA LEU A 46 2.33 2.15 3.26
C LEU A 46 1.92 3.31 2.35
N ALA A 47 0.63 3.40 2.04
CA ALA A 47 0.04 4.51 1.30
C ALA A 47 -0.57 5.58 2.22
N ALA A 48 -0.55 6.85 1.81
CA ALA A 48 -1.06 7.98 2.59
C ALA A 48 -2.54 7.84 3.04
N PRO A 49 -3.47 7.22 2.27
CA PRO A 49 -4.81 6.92 2.74
C PRO A 49 -4.84 6.09 4.02
N GLN A 50 -3.87 5.20 4.20
CA GLN A 50 -3.74 4.34 5.37
C GLN A 50 -3.34 5.13 6.62
N ILE A 51 -2.82 6.34 6.50
CA ILE A 51 -2.61 7.28 7.61
C ILE A 51 -3.61 8.44 7.59
N GLY A 52 -4.68 8.31 6.80
CA GLY A 52 -5.82 9.23 6.81
C GLY A 52 -5.67 10.45 5.91
N LYS A 53 -4.69 10.48 5.01
CA LYS A 53 -4.49 11.58 4.05
C LYS A 53 -4.87 11.14 2.64
N ALA A 54 -5.73 11.89 1.97
CA ALA A 54 -6.20 11.59 0.62
C ALA A 54 -5.29 12.21 -0.46
N ILE A 55 -3.98 11.94 -0.38
CA ILE A 55 -2.97 12.43 -1.32
C ILE A 55 -2.23 11.26 -1.98
N ARG A 56 -1.70 11.45 -3.19
CA ARG A 56 -0.92 10.44 -3.92
C ARG A 56 0.50 10.38 -3.40
N LEU A 57 0.68 9.65 -2.30
CA LEU A 57 1.97 9.40 -1.69
C LEU A 57 2.00 7.98 -1.12
N ALA A 58 3.06 7.23 -1.43
CA ALA A 58 3.32 5.92 -0.87
C ALA A 58 4.80 5.78 -0.49
N VAL A 59 5.10 4.94 0.50
CA VAL A 59 6.46 4.55 0.87
C VAL A 59 6.59 3.03 0.80
N ILE A 60 7.74 2.55 0.35
CA ILE A 60 8.06 1.12 0.27
C ILE A 60 9.44 0.91 0.91
N ASP A 61 9.54 -0.08 1.79
CA ASP A 61 10.79 -0.51 2.42
C ASP A 61 10.90 -2.04 2.29
N LEU A 62 11.77 -2.49 1.40
CA LEU A 62 12.02 -3.92 1.15
C LEU A 62 13.32 -4.40 1.80
N ASP A 63 14.06 -3.51 2.47
CA ASP A 63 15.30 -3.90 3.17
C ASP A 63 15.04 -4.91 4.28
N VAL A 64 13.84 -4.89 4.86
CA VAL A 64 13.37 -5.90 5.83
C VAL A 64 13.33 -7.34 5.27
N LEU A 65 13.35 -7.49 3.94
CA LEU A 65 13.41 -8.78 3.25
C LEU A 65 14.82 -9.15 2.77
N SER A 66 15.82 -8.29 2.99
CA SER A 66 17.18 -8.46 2.45
C SER A 66 17.91 -9.73 2.90
N GLY A 67 17.48 -10.34 4.01
CA GLY A 67 17.97 -11.63 4.47
C GLY A 67 17.65 -12.79 3.52
N ASP A 68 16.45 -12.76 2.92
CA ASP A 68 15.98 -13.78 1.97
C ASP A 68 16.10 -13.31 0.50
N LEU A 69 16.05 -11.99 0.27
CA LEU A 69 16.09 -11.33 -1.04
C LEU A 69 17.16 -10.24 -1.06
N PRO A 70 18.46 -10.59 -1.17
CA PRO A 70 19.57 -9.64 -1.07
C PRO A 70 19.54 -8.50 -2.09
N GLU A 71 18.84 -8.66 -3.21
CA GLU A 71 18.63 -7.60 -4.20
C GLU A 71 17.85 -6.39 -3.66
N TYR A 72 17.10 -6.56 -2.58
CA TYR A 72 16.36 -5.50 -1.90
C TYR A 72 17.10 -4.88 -0.72
N LYS A 73 18.37 -5.22 -0.54
CA LYS A 73 19.21 -4.56 0.45
C LYS A 73 19.26 -3.05 0.20
N ASP A 74 19.09 -2.27 1.25
CA ASP A 74 19.04 -0.81 1.24
C ASP A 74 17.88 -0.24 0.37
N PHE A 75 16.89 -1.07 0.00
CA PHE A 75 15.75 -0.65 -0.81
C PHE A 75 14.69 0.05 0.06
N ARG A 76 14.71 1.38 0.04
CA ARG A 76 13.75 2.22 0.77
C ARG A 76 13.43 3.48 -0.01
N HIS A 77 12.20 3.60 -0.53
CA HIS A 77 11.82 4.65 -1.47
C HIS A 77 10.45 5.24 -1.16
N ALA A 78 10.34 6.56 -1.34
CA ALA A 78 9.07 7.28 -1.35
C ALA A 78 8.66 7.58 -2.79
N TYR A 79 7.37 7.40 -3.06
CA TYR A 79 6.76 7.58 -4.37
C TYR A 79 5.71 8.67 -4.27
N ILE A 80 6.03 9.84 -4.84
CA ILE A 80 5.13 10.99 -4.93
C ILE A 80 4.42 10.94 -6.28
N ASN A 81 3.11 11.21 -6.28
CA ASN A 81 2.26 11.16 -7.47
C ASN A 81 2.45 9.90 -8.33
N PRO A 82 2.49 8.67 -7.74
CA PRO A 82 2.72 7.50 -8.56
C PRO A 82 1.45 7.09 -9.32
N HIS A 83 1.66 6.66 -10.55
CA HIS A 83 0.65 6.17 -11.48
C HIS A 83 1.15 4.94 -12.21
N ILE A 84 0.32 3.89 -12.29
CA ILE A 84 0.55 2.79 -13.22
C ILE A 84 0.07 3.26 -14.59
N LEU A 85 1.02 3.46 -15.50
CA LEU A 85 0.73 3.85 -16.87
C LEU A 85 0.23 2.67 -17.70
N GLU A 86 0.81 1.49 -17.46
CA GLU A 86 0.54 0.29 -18.25
C GLU A 86 0.72 -0.97 -17.41
N ILE A 87 -0.14 -1.96 -17.63
CA ILE A 87 0.03 -3.31 -17.11
C ILE A 87 0.42 -4.19 -18.30
N ASP A 88 1.54 -4.89 -18.22
CA ASP A 88 1.94 -5.83 -19.27
C ASP A 88 1.08 -7.09 -19.17
N GLU A 89 -0.02 -7.12 -19.92
CA GLU A 89 -0.95 -8.26 -19.94
C GLU A 89 -0.33 -9.54 -20.54
N THR A 90 0.82 -9.43 -21.23
CA THR A 90 1.58 -10.58 -21.74
C THR A 90 2.52 -11.18 -20.69
N SER A 91 2.78 -10.43 -19.60
CA SER A 91 3.58 -10.91 -18.48
C SER A 91 2.86 -12.01 -17.68
N LYS A 92 3.61 -12.73 -16.84
CA LYS A 92 3.04 -13.81 -16.03
C LYS A 92 2.04 -13.23 -15.04
N LYS A 93 0.84 -13.80 -14.98
CA LYS A 93 -0.11 -13.53 -13.89
C LYS A 93 0.20 -14.47 -12.72
N VAL A 94 0.77 -13.92 -11.66
CA VAL A 94 1.23 -14.68 -10.49
C VAL A 94 0.25 -14.46 -9.34
N THR A 95 -0.20 -15.53 -8.70
CA THR A 95 -0.98 -15.47 -7.46
C THR A 95 -0.03 -15.64 -6.28
N MET A 96 0.02 -14.65 -5.38
CA MET A 96 0.77 -14.72 -4.14
C MET A 96 -0.11 -14.24 -2.99
N GLU A 97 0.23 -14.66 -1.78
CA GLU A 97 -0.44 -14.20 -0.58
C GLU A 97 -0.11 -12.71 -0.35
N GLU A 98 -1.16 -11.89 -0.21
CA GLU A 98 -1.06 -10.50 0.21
C GLU A 98 -1.76 -10.31 1.55
N GLY A 99 -1.13 -9.54 2.44
CA GLY A 99 -1.74 -8.94 3.63
C GLY A 99 -1.90 -7.44 3.44
N CYS A 100 -2.56 -6.78 4.39
CA CYS A 100 -2.63 -5.32 4.42
C CYS A 100 -2.74 -4.81 5.85
N LEU A 101 -1.97 -3.76 6.17
CA LEU A 101 -2.01 -3.10 7.48
C LEU A 101 -3.40 -2.50 7.80
N SER A 102 -4.18 -2.18 6.78
CA SER A 102 -5.57 -1.70 6.94
C SER A 102 -6.58 -2.85 7.08
N ILE A 103 -6.17 -4.11 6.89
CA ILE A 103 -7.05 -5.30 7.01
C ILE A 103 -6.37 -6.35 7.92
N PRO A 104 -6.23 -6.10 9.23
CA PRO A 104 -5.38 -6.92 10.09
C PRO A 104 -5.84 -8.38 10.19
N GLY A 105 -4.89 -9.30 10.08
CA GLY A 105 -5.11 -10.74 10.25
C GLY A 105 -5.83 -11.45 9.09
N ILE A 106 -5.97 -10.78 7.94
CA ILE A 106 -6.49 -11.40 6.71
C ILE A 106 -5.39 -11.41 5.67
N HIS A 107 -5.11 -12.61 5.16
CA HIS A 107 -4.18 -12.85 4.06
C HIS A 107 -4.88 -13.71 3.01
N GLU A 108 -4.75 -13.33 1.74
CA GLU A 108 -5.41 -14.04 0.64
C GLU A 108 -4.50 -14.08 -0.60
N GLY A 109 -4.69 -15.10 -1.44
CA GLY A 109 -4.01 -15.19 -2.72
C GLY A 109 -4.57 -14.18 -3.71
N VAL A 110 -3.75 -13.20 -4.12
CA VAL A 110 -4.11 -12.14 -5.06
C VAL A 110 -3.35 -12.32 -6.38
N PRO A 111 -4.05 -12.46 -7.52
CA PRO A 111 -3.40 -12.54 -8.82
C PRO A 111 -2.98 -11.14 -9.28
N ARG A 112 -1.69 -10.95 -9.59
CA ARG A 112 -1.13 -9.72 -10.16
C ARG A 112 -0.36 -10.06 -11.44
N TYR A 113 -0.36 -9.16 -12.41
CA TYR A 113 0.60 -9.25 -13.50
C TYR A 113 1.99 -8.94 -12.97
N SER A 114 3.00 -9.66 -13.45
CA SER A 114 4.36 -9.59 -12.90
C SER A 114 5.16 -8.38 -13.38
N ARG A 115 4.58 -7.53 -14.24
CA ARG A 115 5.27 -6.38 -14.82
C ARG A 115 4.31 -5.22 -15.11
N ILE A 116 4.73 -4.02 -14.75
CA ILE A 116 3.97 -2.77 -14.89
C ILE A 116 4.90 -1.64 -15.35
N ARG A 117 4.37 -0.69 -16.12
CA ARG A 117 5.02 0.60 -16.38
C ARG A 117 4.48 1.61 -15.41
N VAL A 118 5.35 2.24 -14.66
CA VAL A 118 4.99 3.20 -13.62
C VAL A 118 5.66 4.54 -13.89
N LYS A 119 4.97 5.60 -13.50
CA LYS A 119 5.45 6.97 -13.49
C LYS A 119 5.26 7.56 -12.10
N TRP A 120 6.28 8.22 -11.56
CA TRP A 120 6.23 8.84 -10.23
C TRP A 120 7.27 9.94 -10.10
N MET A 121 7.29 10.60 -8.96
CA MET A 121 8.31 11.56 -8.55
C MET A 121 9.00 11.08 -7.27
N ASP A 122 10.30 11.34 -7.15
CA ASP A 122 11.04 11.17 -5.91
C ASP A 122 10.88 12.37 -4.97
N PRO A 123 11.43 12.35 -3.73
CA PRO A 123 11.34 13.47 -2.79
C PRO A 123 11.87 14.81 -3.31
N ASP A 124 12.79 14.79 -4.27
CA ASP A 124 13.33 15.99 -4.93
C ASP A 124 12.43 16.45 -6.09
N PHE A 125 11.25 15.83 -6.27
CA PHE A 125 10.31 16.02 -7.38
C PHE A 125 10.93 15.75 -8.76
N THR A 126 11.97 14.92 -8.83
CA THR A 126 12.48 14.42 -10.10
C THR A 126 11.55 13.33 -10.61
N GLU A 127 11.13 13.46 -11.86
CA GLU A 127 10.22 12.51 -12.50
C GLU A 127 10.96 11.24 -12.94
N HIS A 128 10.37 10.09 -12.64
CA HIS A 128 10.83 8.77 -13.03
C HIS A 128 9.73 8.04 -13.79
N GLU A 129 10.13 7.32 -14.84
CA GLU A 129 9.24 6.45 -15.59
C GLU A 129 9.99 5.22 -16.08
N GLU A 130 9.54 4.04 -15.67
CA GLU A 130 10.19 2.79 -16.05
C GLU A 130 9.26 1.58 -15.95
N TRP A 131 9.74 0.47 -16.50
CA TRP A 131 9.11 -0.83 -16.35
C TRP A 131 9.65 -1.51 -15.11
N ILE A 132 8.75 -1.87 -14.19
CA ILE A 132 9.06 -2.60 -12.97
C ILE A 132 8.49 -4.00 -13.07
N ASP A 133 9.27 -4.99 -12.65
CA ASP A 133 8.86 -6.39 -12.63
C ASP A 133 9.01 -7.05 -11.24
N GLY A 134 8.62 -8.32 -11.18
CA GLY A 134 8.86 -9.18 -10.02
C GLY A 134 8.05 -8.78 -8.78
N TYR A 135 8.68 -8.93 -7.61
CA TYR A 135 8.02 -8.68 -6.33
C TYR A 135 7.75 -7.19 -6.10
N LEU A 136 8.67 -6.32 -6.50
CA LEU A 136 8.48 -4.86 -6.42
C LEU A 136 7.24 -4.41 -7.21
N ALA A 137 7.01 -4.96 -8.41
CA ALA A 137 5.81 -4.66 -9.19
C ALA A 137 4.52 -5.02 -8.44
N ARG A 138 4.51 -6.09 -7.64
CA ARG A 138 3.37 -6.45 -6.79
C ARG A 138 3.16 -5.45 -5.66
N VAL A 139 4.23 -5.08 -4.96
CA VAL A 139 4.15 -4.13 -3.84
C VAL A 139 3.65 -2.78 -4.36
N MET A 140 4.20 -2.28 -5.47
CA MET A 140 3.71 -1.06 -6.12
C MET A 140 2.23 -1.16 -6.53
N GLN A 141 1.81 -2.27 -7.15
CA GLN A 141 0.39 -2.49 -7.47
C GLN A 141 -0.51 -2.45 -6.23
N HIS A 142 -0.05 -2.99 -5.10
CA HIS A 142 -0.80 -2.94 -3.84
C HIS A 142 -0.89 -1.52 -3.28
N GLU A 143 0.25 -0.82 -3.19
CA GLU A 143 0.26 0.52 -2.61
C GLU A 143 -0.46 1.54 -3.50
N PHE A 144 -0.34 1.41 -4.82
CA PHE A 144 -0.99 2.34 -5.75
C PHE A 144 -2.49 2.07 -5.88
N ASP A 145 -2.94 0.83 -5.65
CA ASP A 145 -4.37 0.54 -5.49
C ASP A 145 -4.99 1.37 -4.34
N HIS A 146 -4.30 1.53 -3.20
CA HIS A 146 -4.81 2.37 -2.10
C HIS A 146 -4.99 3.82 -2.53
N LEU A 147 -4.09 4.33 -3.39
CA LEU A 147 -4.17 5.68 -3.94
C LEU A 147 -5.37 5.86 -4.88
N ASP A 148 -5.86 4.76 -5.46
CA ASP A 148 -7.06 4.71 -6.29
C ASP A 148 -8.31 4.27 -5.51
N GLY A 149 -8.24 4.19 -4.17
CA GLY A 149 -9.35 3.78 -3.31
C GLY A 149 -9.71 2.28 -3.39
N LYS A 150 -8.80 1.48 -3.95
CA LYS A 150 -8.90 0.02 -4.05
C LYS A 150 -8.09 -0.62 -2.92
N MET A 151 -8.50 -1.82 -2.54
CA MET A 151 -7.78 -2.67 -1.59
C MET A 151 -7.64 -4.06 -2.18
N PHE A 152 -6.64 -4.84 -1.72
CA PHE A 152 -6.38 -6.17 -2.27
C PHE A 152 -7.62 -7.09 -2.29
N VAL A 153 -8.51 -6.93 -1.30
CA VAL A 153 -9.75 -7.71 -1.20
C VAL A 153 -10.68 -7.50 -2.39
N ASP A 154 -10.56 -6.39 -3.11
CA ASP A 154 -11.36 -6.10 -4.30
C ASP A 154 -10.95 -6.96 -5.50
N HIS A 155 -9.73 -7.47 -5.52
CA HIS A 155 -9.21 -8.38 -6.56
C HIS A 155 -9.57 -9.85 -6.33
N LEU A 156 -10.15 -10.17 -5.17
CA LEU A 156 -10.56 -11.53 -4.84
C LEU A 156 -11.80 -11.96 -5.61
N THR A 157 -11.89 -13.27 -5.87
CA THR A 157 -13.10 -13.86 -6.46
C THR A 157 -14.31 -13.67 -5.55
N PRO A 158 -15.55 -13.61 -6.09
CA PRO A 158 -16.75 -13.47 -5.28
C PRO A 158 -16.89 -14.52 -4.17
N PHE A 159 -16.47 -15.76 -4.45
CA PHE A 159 -16.48 -16.84 -3.47
C PHE A 159 -15.51 -16.57 -2.30
N ARG A 160 -14.26 -16.15 -2.58
CA ARG A 160 -13.30 -15.79 -1.52
C ARG A 160 -13.76 -14.58 -0.72
N LYS A 161 -14.30 -13.54 -1.38
CA LYS A 161 -14.91 -12.38 -0.70
C LYS A 161 -16.02 -12.81 0.28
N GLN A 162 -16.87 -13.75 -0.11
CA GLN A 162 -17.93 -14.25 0.74
C GLN A 162 -17.38 -14.95 2.00
N ILE A 163 -16.34 -15.78 1.86
CA ILE A 163 -15.68 -16.47 2.97
C ILE A 163 -15.11 -15.47 4.00
N ILE A 164 -14.43 -14.41 3.55
CA ILE A 164 -13.81 -13.43 4.45
C ILE A 164 -14.77 -12.33 4.93
N SER A 165 -15.99 -12.27 4.40
CA SER A 165 -16.94 -11.18 4.67
C SER A 165 -17.25 -10.99 6.16
N SER A 166 -17.31 -12.08 6.94
CA SER A 166 -17.52 -12.04 8.38
C SER A 166 -16.34 -11.40 9.11
N LYS A 167 -15.10 -11.73 8.71
CA LYS A 167 -13.87 -11.13 9.24
C LYS A 167 -13.79 -9.64 8.91
N LEU A 168 -14.10 -9.26 7.66
CA LEU A 168 -14.16 -7.85 7.26
C LEU A 168 -15.18 -7.07 8.08
N LYS A 169 -16.38 -7.62 8.31
CA LYS A 169 -17.39 -7.02 9.19
C LYS A 169 -16.90 -6.89 10.65
N SER A 170 -16.09 -7.82 11.13
CA SER A 170 -15.45 -7.73 12.46
C SER A 170 -14.44 -6.58 12.51
N ILE A 171 -13.63 -6.38 11.47
CA ILE A 171 -12.68 -5.26 11.38
C ILE A 171 -13.41 -3.92 11.44
N VAL A 172 -14.50 -3.75 10.68
CA VAL A 172 -15.32 -2.53 10.73
C VAL A 172 -15.84 -2.25 12.14
N LYS A 173 -16.14 -3.31 12.92
CA LYS A 173 -16.62 -3.21 14.30
C LYS A 173 -15.50 -3.05 15.34
N GLY A 174 -14.23 -2.97 14.93
CA GLY A 174 -13.08 -2.92 15.83
C GLY A 174 -12.76 -4.24 16.53
N LYS A 175 -13.27 -5.36 16.02
CA LYS A 175 -13.06 -6.70 16.60
C LYS A 175 -11.91 -7.42 15.91
N PHE A 176 -10.69 -6.98 16.18
CA PHE A 176 -9.44 -7.58 15.70
C PHE A 176 -8.29 -7.24 16.66
N SER A 177 -7.11 -7.82 16.44
CA SER A 177 -5.89 -7.53 17.18
C SER A 177 -4.75 -7.26 16.21
N CYS A 178 -3.89 -6.30 16.53
CA CYS A 178 -2.65 -5.99 15.83
C CYS A 178 -1.66 -5.34 16.81
N SER A 179 -0.36 -5.40 16.49
CA SER A 179 0.73 -4.85 17.32
C SER A 179 0.91 -3.34 17.19
N TYR A 180 0.34 -2.73 16.15
CA TYR A 180 0.51 -1.31 15.83
C TYR A 180 -0.74 -0.47 16.14
N ARG A 181 -0.53 0.85 16.22
CA ARG A 181 -1.60 1.82 16.48
C ARG A 181 -2.56 1.90 15.29
N VAL A 182 -3.85 1.83 15.56
CA VAL A 182 -4.90 1.87 14.54
C VAL A 182 -5.97 2.92 14.81
N LYS A 183 -6.66 3.34 13.75
CA LYS A 183 -7.88 4.14 13.80
C LYS A 183 -9.03 3.37 13.15
N VAL A 184 -9.91 2.83 14.00
CA VAL A 184 -11.10 2.08 13.57
C VAL A 184 -12.19 3.02 13.06
N ALA A 185 -12.98 2.57 12.10
CA ALA A 185 -14.17 3.28 11.63
C ALA A 185 -15.08 3.60 12.83
N ARG A 186 -15.40 4.89 13.03
CA ARG A 186 -16.37 5.29 14.06
C ARG A 186 -17.77 4.90 13.55
N LYS A 187 -18.57 4.30 14.43
CA LYS A 187 -20.01 4.11 14.19
C LYS A 187 -20.71 5.45 14.07
#